data_AF-A0A0Q8ARY7-F1
#
_entry.id   AF-A0A0Q8ARY7-F1
#
_cell.length_a   1.000
_cell.length_b   1.000
_cell.length_c   1.000
_cell.angle_alpha   90.00
_cell.angle_beta   90.00
_cell.angle_gamma   90.00
#
_symmetry.space_group_name_H-M   'P 1'
#
loop_
_entity.id
_entity.type
_entity.pdbx_description
1 polymer ?
#
loop_
_entity_poly.entity_id
_entity_poly.type
_entity_poly.pdbx_seq_one_letter_code
_entity_poly.pdbx_strand_id
1 'polypeptide(L)' 'MNSKSTKEKRRRIPTFTLKELEEAGKIPPYTNLMDPFDKWLEAEKKKEMAKKAGNDNGRQGDQR' A
#
# COMPACT_ATOMS: atom_id res chain seq x y z
N MET A 1 -19.90 -42.16 -10.32
CA MET A 1 -20.06 -41.06 -9.34
C MET A 1 -19.20 -39.90 -9.80
N ASN A 2 -19.79 -38.89 -10.47
CA ASN A 2 -19.03 -37.79 -11.07
C ASN A 2 -19.51 -36.46 -10.48
N SER A 3 -19.00 -36.10 -9.30
CA SER A 3 -19.23 -34.78 -8.70
C SER A 3 -18.44 -33.73 -9.47
N LYS A 4 -19.07 -33.09 -10.46
CA LYS A 4 -18.48 -31.90 -11.11
C LYS A 4 -18.51 -30.75 -10.10
N SER A 5 -17.33 -30.38 -9.59
CA SER A 5 -17.13 -29.29 -8.65
C SER A 5 -17.79 -27.99 -9.16
N THR A 6 -18.77 -27.48 -8.42
CA THR A 6 -19.41 -26.18 -8.71
C THR A 6 -18.51 -24.99 -8.40
N LYS A 7 -17.31 -25.21 -7.84
CA LYS A 7 -16.37 -24.13 -7.45
C LYS A 7 -15.99 -23.25 -8.64
N GLU A 8 -15.79 -23.84 -9.82
CA GLU A 8 -15.37 -23.11 -11.02
C GLU A 8 -16.48 -22.22 -11.60
N LYS A 9 -17.75 -22.55 -11.34
CA LYS A 9 -18.91 -21.77 -11.79
C LYS A 9 -19.35 -20.69 -10.78
N ARG A 10 -18.63 -20.51 -9.67
CA ARG A 10 -18.95 -19.46 -8.69
C ARG A 10 -18.47 -18.12 -9.23
N ARG A 11 -19.37 -17.15 -9.31
CA ARG A 11 -18.98 -15.75 -9.57
C ARG A 11 -17.96 -15.32 -8.50
N ARG A 12 -16.83 -14.79 -8.95
CA ARG A 12 -15.79 -14.26 -8.06
C ARG A 12 -16.38 -13.09 -7.27
N ILE A 13 -16.26 -13.14 -5.95
CA ILE A 13 -16.68 -12.03 -5.09
C ILE A 13 -15.72 -10.86 -5.37
N PRO A 14 -16.23 -9.64 -5.59
CA PRO A 14 -15.38 -8.45 -5.68
C PRO A 14 -14.56 -8.31 -4.40
N THR A 15 -13.25 -8.38 -4.54
CA THR A 15 -12.32 -8.14 -3.44
C THR A 15 -11.92 -6.68 -3.49
N PHE A 16 -12.06 -5.98 -2.36
CA PHE A 16 -11.58 -4.61 -2.20
C PHE A 16 -10.34 -4.62 -1.33
N THR A 17 -9.40 -3.72 -1.62
CA THR A 17 -8.29 -3.47 -0.70
C THR A 17 -8.73 -2.53 0.42
N LEU A 18 -8.04 -2.56 1.57
CA LEU A 18 -8.33 -1.62 2.67
C LEU A 18 -8.19 -0.16 2.21
N LYS A 19 -7.20 0.11 1.35
CA LYS A 19 -6.97 1.43 0.74
C LYS A 19 -8.16 1.90 -0.10
N GLU A 20 -8.73 1.03 -0.93
CA GLU A 20 -9.92 1.35 -1.74
C GLU A 20 -11.14 1.66 -0.89
N LEU A 21 -11.31 0.94 0.23
CA LEU A 21 -12.42 1.20 1.15
C LEU A 21 -12.24 2.53 1.90
N GLU A 22 -11.01 2.89 2.24
CA GLU A 22 -10.65 4.19 2.83
C GLU A 22 -10.91 5.33 1.83
N GLU A 23 -10.43 5.22 0.59
CA GLU A 23 -10.64 6.22 -0.47
C GLU A 23 -12.13 6.40 -0.82
N ALA A 24 -12.91 5.31 -0.75
CA ALA A 24 -14.36 5.35 -0.93
C ALA A 24 -15.12 5.93 0.29
N GLY A 25 -14.43 6.31 1.36
CA GLY A 25 -15.03 6.84 2.58
C GLY A 25 -15.89 5.84 3.37
N LYS A 26 -15.74 4.53 3.09
CA LYS A 26 -16.54 3.46 3.71
C LYS A 26 -15.99 3.06 5.08
N ILE A 27 -14.69 3.24 5.29
CA ILE A 27 -14.01 2.96 6.55
C ILE A 27 -13.09 4.13 6.91
N PRO A 28 -12.80 4.34 8.21
CA PRO A 28 -11.78 5.27 8.64
C PRO A 28 -10.38 4.88 8.13
N PRO A 29 -9.42 5.82 8.10
CA PRO A 29 -8.05 5.54 7.75
C PRO A 29 -7.45 4.39 8.55
N TYR A 30 -6.84 3.42 7.86
CA TYR A 30 -6.25 2.26 8.54
C TYR A 30 -5.09 2.66 9.46
N THR A 31 -4.51 3.83 9.24
CA THR A 31 -3.49 4.45 10.11
C THR A 31 -3.96 4.63 11.55
N ASN A 32 -5.26 4.64 11.79
CA ASN A 32 -5.84 4.71 13.13
C ASN A 32 -5.68 3.38 13.90
N LEU A 33 -5.51 2.27 13.19
CA LEU A 33 -5.33 0.93 13.75
C LEU A 33 -3.85 0.56 13.97
N MET A 34 -2.93 1.36 13.44
CA MET A 34 -1.48 1.12 13.56
C MET A 34 -1.01 1.40 14.99
N ASP A 35 -0.21 0.48 15.54
CA ASP A 35 0.51 0.67 16.79
C ASP A 35 1.46 1.89 16.64
N PRO A 36 1.67 2.70 17.70
CA PRO A 36 2.76 3.66 17.77
C PRO A 36 4.10 3.17 17.18
N PHE A 37 4.47 1.90 17.39
CA PHE A 37 5.70 1.33 16.83
C PHE A 37 5.68 1.25 15.30
N ASP A 38 4.58 0.79 14.72
CA ASP A 38 4.42 0.69 13.26
C ASP A 38 4.44 2.08 12.61
N LYS A 39 3.82 3.07 13.26
CA LYS A 39 3.85 4.48 12.81
C LYS A 39 5.28 5.02 12.78
N TRP A 40 6.09 4.70 13.79
CA TRP A 40 7.49 5.09 13.84
C TRP A 40 8.29 4.43 12.70
N LEU A 41 8.08 3.12 12.46
CA LEU A 41 8.76 2.38 11.40
C LEU A 41 8.43 2.94 10.01
N GLU A 42 7.17 3.28 9.75
CA GLU A 42 6.77 3.92 8.48
C GLU A 42 7.40 5.31 8.30
N ALA A 43 7.48 6.09 9.38
CA ALA A 43 8.11 7.41 9.34
C ALA A 43 9.61 7.33 9.02
N GLU A 44 10.34 6.38 9.62
CA GLU A 44 11.76 6.16 9.32
C GLU A 44 11.97 5.70 7.87
N LYS A 45 11.14 4.78 7.35
CA LYS A 45 11.18 4.38 5.94
C LYS A 45 10.93 5.57 4.99
N LYS A 46 9.96 6.43 5.30
CA LYS A 46 9.69 7.64 4.51
C LYS A 46 10.87 8.62 4.52
N LYS A 47 11.52 8.81 5.67
CA LYS A 47 12.74 9.63 5.76
C LYS A 47 13.89 9.05 4.94
N GLU A 48 14.06 7.73 4.95
CA GLU A 48 15.11 7.08 4.15
C GLU A 48 14.87 7.25 2.64
N MET A 49 13.63 7.05 2.18
CA MET A 49 13.27 7.28 0.78
C MET A 49 13.42 8.75 0.36
N ALA A 50 13.04 9.69 1.23
CA ALA A 50 13.19 11.11 0.96
C ALA A 50 14.67 11.52 0.83
N LYS A 51 15.56 10.96 1.66
CA LYS A 51 17.01 11.17 1.56
C LYS A 51 17.60 10.61 0.26
N LYS A 52 17.08 9.48 -0.23
CA LYS A 52 17.50 8.91 -1.52
C LYS A 52 17.04 9.79 -2.70
N ALA A 53 15.80 10.27 -2.69
CA ALA A 53 15.28 11.14 -3.75
C ALA A 53 15.99 12.51 -3.83
N GLY A 54 16.45 13.06 -2.70
CA GLY A 54 17.20 14.31 -2.66
C GLY A 54 18.64 14.24 -3.19
N ASN A 55 19.20 13.03 -3.35
CA ASN A 55 20.59 12.84 -3.77
C ASN A 55 20.76 12.70 -5.29
N ASP A 56 19.68 12.46 -6.03
CA ASP A 56 19.73 12.31 -7.50
C ASP A 56 19.58 13.65 -8.25
N ASN A 57 18.89 14.64 -7.67
CA ASN A 57 18.75 15.98 -8.27
C ASN A 57 19.98 16.89 -8.08
N GLY A 58 20.93 16.51 -7.23
CA GLY A 58 22.17 17.27 -6.99
C GLY A 58 23.36 16.86 -7.86
N ARG A 59 23.28 15.72 -8.56
CA ARG A 59 24.43 15.13 -9.30
C ARG A 59 24.39 15.38 -10.82
N GLN A 60 23.38 16.07 -11.34
CA GLN A 60 23.25 16.36 -12.78
C GLN A 60 23.67 17.78 -13.17
N GLY A 61 24.02 18.64 -12.21
CA GLY A 61 24.32 20.06 -12.46
C GLY A 61 25.79 20.42 -12.66
N ASP A 62 26.74 19.48 -12.44
CA ASP A 62 28.17 19.77 -12.41
C ASP A 62 28.91 19.17 -13.63
N GLN A 63 28.48 19.60 -14.82
CA GLN A 63 29.22 19.43 -16.07
C GLN A 63 29.11 20.73 -16.89
N ARG A 64 29.77 21.81 -16.46
CA ARG A 64 30.10 22.97 -17.30
C ARG A 64 31.44 23.56 -16.92
#